data_AF-A0A1H1IDH5-F1
#
_entry.id   AF-A0A1H1IDH5-F1
#
_cell.length_a   1.000
_cell.length_b   1.000
_cell.length_c   1.000
_cell.angle_alpha   90.00
_cell.angle_beta   90.00
_cell.angle_gamma   90.00
#
_symmetry.space_group_name_H-M   'P 1'
#
loop_
_entity.id
_entity.type
_entity.pdbx_description
1 polymer ?
#
loop_
_entity_poly.entity_id
_entity_poly.type
_entity_poly.pdbx_seq_one_letter_code
_entity_poly.pdbx_strand_id
1 'polypeptide(L)'
;MDDAKTYSSDQPYSSDQPYSSDQPYSSDLAFTPSVKAVQSRKGSRRAYARMEEGGSWQTRITEDLAGFIAAQTSVFLATANREGQPYIQHRGGPRGFLRVLDHKTIGFADFAGNRQFITQGNLADNSKAHLFLIDYAHRQRVKIWGEARMVEGDASLVARLMPDGYEARPEQALLFTVAAWDANCQQHIPQRFEAADVAATLIARDRRIEALEAEIERLRQALSAKES
;
A
#
# COMPACT_ATOMS: atom_id res chain seq x y z
N MET A 1 61.62 -13.49 -8.85
CA MET A 1 61.04 -13.11 -10.15
C MET A 1 60.53 -14.41 -10.73
N ASP A 2 59.26 -14.72 -10.45
CA ASP A 2 58.54 -15.86 -11.03
C ASP A 2 57.06 -15.54 -10.90
N ASP A 3 56.54 -14.95 -11.97
CA ASP A 3 55.12 -14.74 -12.23
C ASP A 3 54.56 -15.97 -12.93
N ALA A 4 53.48 -16.53 -12.37
CA ALA A 4 52.28 -17.01 -13.07
C ALA A 4 51.61 -18.12 -12.27
N LYS A 5 50.38 -17.86 -11.80
CA LYS A 5 49.28 -18.84 -11.64
C LYS A 5 47.97 -18.07 -11.45
N THR A 6 47.18 -17.96 -12.52
CA THR A 6 45.93 -18.72 -12.73
C THR A 6 44.75 -18.11 -11.96
N TYR A 7 43.89 -17.38 -12.67
CA TYR A 7 42.58 -16.96 -12.17
C TYR A 7 41.67 -18.19 -12.09
N SER A 8 41.27 -18.56 -10.87
CA SER A 8 40.21 -19.52 -10.59
C SER A 8 38.93 -18.74 -10.30
N SER A 9 37.94 -18.91 -11.19
CA SER A 9 36.54 -18.58 -10.94
C SER A 9 35.93 -19.70 -10.11
N ASP A 10 35.67 -19.45 -8.84
CA ASP A 10 34.61 -20.07 -8.03
C ASP A 10 34.79 -19.65 -6.56
N GLN A 11 33.99 -18.70 -6.08
CA GLN A 11 33.66 -18.63 -4.65
C GLN A 11 32.18 -18.24 -4.46
N PRO A 12 31.47 -18.92 -3.55
CA PRO A 12 30.02 -18.85 -3.44
C PRO A 12 29.55 -17.59 -2.69
N TYR A 13 28.32 -17.18 -2.99
CA TYR A 13 27.58 -16.14 -2.26
C TYR A 13 27.50 -16.51 -0.77
N SER A 14 28.29 -15.84 0.06
CA SER A 14 28.23 -15.98 1.52
C SER A 14 27.07 -15.13 2.06
N SER A 15 25.94 -15.77 2.30
CA SER A 15 24.83 -15.20 3.05
C SER A 15 25.15 -15.30 4.54
N ASP A 16 25.79 -14.27 5.09
CA ASP A 16 25.73 -13.89 6.51
C ASP A 16 26.60 -12.64 6.72
N GLN A 17 25.98 -11.47 6.60
CA GLN A 17 26.47 -10.27 7.28
C GLN A 17 25.28 -9.46 7.83
N PRO A 18 25.38 -8.97 9.07
CA PRO A 18 24.32 -8.24 9.73
C PRO A 18 24.07 -6.92 9.01
N TYR A 19 22.81 -6.48 8.97
CA TYR A 19 22.43 -5.16 8.47
C TYR A 19 23.25 -4.08 9.20
N SER A 20 24.26 -3.54 8.51
CA SER A 20 25.10 -2.46 9.01
C SER A 20 24.29 -1.17 9.12
N SER A 21 24.46 -0.48 10.24
CA SER A 21 23.66 0.65 10.74
C SER A 21 23.93 2.01 10.10
N ASP A 22 24.56 2.09 8.92
CA ASP A 22 24.85 3.37 8.25
C ASP A 22 24.11 3.49 6.90
N GLN A 23 22.78 3.61 6.96
CA GLN A 23 21.98 4.10 5.83
C GLN A 23 21.86 5.63 5.93
N PRO A 24 22.62 6.43 5.14
CA PRO A 24 22.53 7.89 5.20
C PRO A 24 21.20 8.43 4.68
N TYR A 25 20.51 7.70 3.79
CA TYR A 25 19.20 8.10 3.25
C TYR A 25 18.15 7.03 3.47
N SER A 26 16.91 7.45 3.78
CA SER A 26 15.77 6.53 3.94
C SER A 26 15.48 5.71 2.67
N SER A 27 15.77 6.25 1.48
CA SER A 27 15.68 5.51 0.23
C SER A 27 16.67 4.35 0.09
N ASP A 28 17.73 4.29 0.90
CA ASP A 28 18.76 3.24 0.80
C ASP A 28 18.23 1.83 1.12
N LEU A 29 17.06 1.76 1.77
CA LEU A 29 16.32 0.51 1.91
C LEU A 29 15.94 -0.14 0.57
N ALA A 30 15.85 0.65 -0.52
CA ALA A 30 15.55 0.18 -1.86
C ALA A 30 16.61 0.59 -2.90
N PHE A 31 17.25 1.75 -2.71
CA PHE A 31 18.34 2.24 -3.56
C PHE A 31 19.66 1.63 -3.09
N THR A 32 19.74 0.31 -3.16
CA THR A 32 20.96 -0.46 -2.87
C THR A 32 22.12 0.01 -3.75
N PRO A 33 23.38 -0.32 -3.41
CA PRO A 33 24.53 0.00 -4.26
C PRO A 33 24.35 -0.46 -5.72
N SER A 34 23.78 -1.65 -5.93
CA SER A 34 23.46 -2.17 -7.26
C SER A 34 22.39 -1.34 -7.97
N VAL A 35 21.33 -0.91 -7.27
CA VAL A 35 20.30 -0.02 -7.84
C VAL A 35 20.90 1.33 -8.22
N LYS A 36 21.70 1.94 -7.34
CA LYS A 36 22.38 3.21 -7.63
C LYS A 36 23.34 3.07 -8.83
N ALA A 37 24.06 1.96 -8.95
CA ALA A 37 24.91 1.67 -10.11
C ALA A 37 24.09 1.56 -11.42
N VAL A 38 22.91 0.93 -11.38
CA VAL A 38 21.98 0.89 -12.52
C VAL A 38 21.45 2.28 -12.85
N GLN A 39 21.07 3.08 -11.86
CA GLN A 39 20.64 4.47 -12.06
C GLN A 39 21.75 5.30 -12.75
N SER A 40 23.02 5.09 -12.39
CA SER A 40 24.15 5.79 -13.01
C SER A 40 24.30 5.36 -14.47
N ARG A 41 24.33 4.04 -14.72
CA ARG A 41 24.43 3.48 -16.08
C ARG A 41 23.28 3.92 -16.99
N LYS A 42 22.07 4.05 -16.45
CA LYS A 42 20.86 4.45 -17.19
C LYS A 42 20.56 5.96 -17.13
N GLY A 43 21.46 6.77 -16.56
CA GLY A 43 21.37 8.23 -16.59
C GLY A 43 20.38 8.89 -15.61
N SER A 44 19.75 8.14 -14.70
CA SER A 44 18.78 8.69 -13.73
C SER A 44 19.41 9.07 -12.38
N ARG A 45 20.67 8.67 -12.12
CA ARG A 45 21.29 8.83 -10.79
C ARG A 45 21.30 10.28 -10.29
N ARG A 46 21.64 11.24 -11.16
CA ARG A 46 21.75 12.65 -10.76
C ARG A 46 20.40 13.24 -10.30
N ALA A 47 19.29 12.76 -10.87
CA ALA A 47 17.95 13.19 -10.44
C ALA A 47 17.59 12.60 -9.07
N TYR A 48 17.86 11.31 -8.85
CA TYR A 48 17.57 10.65 -7.58
C TYR A 48 18.51 11.06 -6.44
N ALA A 49 19.78 11.41 -6.74
CA ALA A 49 20.68 11.99 -5.75
C ALA A 49 20.16 13.33 -5.21
N ARG A 50 19.62 14.20 -6.07
CA ARG A 50 18.96 15.45 -5.60
C ARG A 50 17.72 15.19 -4.77
N MET A 51 16.95 14.15 -5.10
CA MET A 51 15.79 13.74 -4.29
C MET A 51 16.25 13.27 -2.89
N GLU A 52 17.33 12.49 -2.83
CA GLU A 52 17.95 12.06 -1.56
C GLU A 52 18.46 13.24 -0.72
N GLU A 53 19.19 14.17 -1.34
CA GLU A 53 19.68 15.41 -0.70
C GLU A 53 18.53 16.32 -0.23
N GLY A 54 17.40 16.30 -0.95
CA GLY A 54 16.19 17.05 -0.63
C GLY A 54 15.34 16.48 0.51
N GLY A 55 15.86 15.51 1.28
CA GLY A 55 15.16 14.87 2.40
C GLY A 55 14.77 13.41 2.15
N SER A 56 15.07 12.86 0.97
CA SER A 56 14.81 11.47 0.60
C SER A 56 13.33 11.08 0.78
N TRP A 57 13.06 9.79 1.02
CA TRP A 57 11.72 9.28 1.28
C TRP A 57 11.25 9.60 2.70
N GLN A 58 9.96 9.86 2.84
CA GLN A 58 9.37 10.17 4.13
C GLN A 58 9.42 8.95 5.04
N THR A 59 9.76 9.16 6.31
CA THR A 59 9.88 8.07 7.29
C THR A 59 8.74 8.06 8.28
N ARG A 60 8.02 9.18 8.46
CA ARG A 60 6.87 9.29 9.35
C ARG A 60 5.57 9.29 8.54
N ILE A 61 4.51 8.75 9.14
CA ILE A 61 3.16 8.83 8.59
C ILE A 61 2.69 10.27 8.76
N THR A 62 2.50 10.97 7.64
CA THR A 62 1.93 12.31 7.59
C THR A 62 0.40 12.23 7.68
N GLU A 63 -0.25 13.36 7.93
CA GLU A 63 -1.71 13.44 7.94
C GLU A 63 -2.33 13.01 6.60
N ASP A 64 -1.74 13.46 5.48
CA ASP A 64 -2.16 13.06 4.13
C ASP A 64 -2.05 11.54 3.93
N LEU A 65 -0.93 10.93 4.36
CA LEU A 65 -0.76 9.49 4.27
C LEU A 65 -1.75 8.75 5.18
N ALA A 66 -2.02 9.26 6.38
CA ALA A 66 -2.99 8.66 7.29
C ALA A 66 -4.40 8.68 6.70
N GLY A 67 -4.80 9.80 6.08
CA GLY A 67 -6.06 9.91 5.35
C GLY A 67 -6.14 8.93 4.17
N PHE A 68 -5.06 8.81 3.40
CA PHE A 68 -4.97 7.85 2.29
C PHE A 68 -5.08 6.40 2.77
N ILE A 69 -4.38 6.03 3.84
CA ILE A 69 -4.42 4.69 4.45
C ILE A 69 -5.84 4.37 4.94
N ALA A 70 -6.47 5.29 5.68
CA ALA A 70 -7.80 5.09 6.25
C ALA A 70 -8.89 4.90 5.18
N ALA A 71 -8.69 5.44 3.97
CA ALA A 71 -9.60 5.30 2.85
C ALA A 71 -9.49 3.93 2.14
N GLN A 72 -8.42 3.17 2.34
CA GLN A 72 -8.23 1.91 1.64
C GLN A 72 -9.19 0.83 2.14
N THR A 73 -9.66 0.01 1.20
CA THR A 73 -10.47 -1.20 1.45
C THR A 73 -9.81 -2.47 0.93
N SER A 74 -8.72 -2.31 0.18
CA SER A 74 -7.93 -3.38 -0.42
C SER A 74 -6.47 -2.96 -0.46
N VAL A 75 -5.59 -3.80 0.09
CA VAL A 75 -4.14 -3.59 0.08
C VAL A 75 -3.41 -4.89 -0.22
N PHE A 76 -2.15 -4.78 -0.62
CA PHE A 76 -1.29 -5.94 -0.84
C PHE A 76 -0.14 -5.90 0.16
N LEU A 77 -0.02 -6.96 0.94
CA LEU A 77 1.07 -7.17 1.88
C LEU A 77 2.07 -8.16 1.27
N ALA A 78 3.30 -7.70 1.05
CA ALA A 78 4.41 -8.57 0.70
C ALA A 78 5.26 -8.88 1.93
N THR A 79 5.70 -10.13 2.03
CA THR A 79 6.64 -10.66 3.01
C THR A 79 7.63 -11.56 2.29
N ALA A 80 8.71 -11.93 2.95
CA ALA A 80 9.61 -12.95 2.44
C ALA A 80 10.00 -13.89 3.59
N ASN A 81 10.25 -15.15 3.28
CA ASN A 81 10.83 -16.06 4.27
C ASN A 81 12.31 -15.71 4.54
N ARG A 82 12.97 -16.51 5.37
CA ARG A 82 14.40 -16.35 5.72
C ARG A 82 15.33 -16.38 4.51
N GLU A 83 15.04 -17.24 3.53
CA GLU A 83 15.83 -17.40 2.30
C GLU A 83 15.53 -16.31 1.26
N GLY A 84 14.61 -15.38 1.55
CA GLY A 84 14.24 -14.29 0.66
C GLY A 84 13.22 -14.67 -0.42
N GLN A 85 12.55 -15.83 -0.31
CA GLN A 85 11.45 -16.21 -1.20
C GLN A 85 10.27 -15.24 -0.99
N PRO A 86 9.87 -14.46 -2.02
CA PRO A 86 8.80 -13.49 -1.87
C PRO A 86 7.43 -14.16 -1.81
N TYR A 87 6.53 -13.55 -1.05
CA TYR A 87 5.12 -13.88 -0.98
C TYR A 87 4.29 -12.60 -0.90
N ILE A 88 3.19 -12.54 -1.66
CA ILE A 88 2.24 -11.43 -1.63
C ILE A 88 0.84 -11.95 -1.33
N GLN A 89 0.15 -11.25 -0.44
CA GLN A 89 -1.20 -11.59 -0.04
C GLN A 89 -2.07 -10.32 -0.09
N HIS A 90 -3.23 -10.44 -0.73
CA HIS A 90 -4.27 -9.42 -0.63
C HIS A 90 -4.86 -9.42 0.77
N ARG A 91 -5.02 -8.23 1.35
CA ARG A 91 -5.71 -7.96 2.61
C ARG A 91 -6.80 -6.93 2.34
N GLY A 92 -8.03 -7.24 2.71
CA GLY A 92 -9.18 -6.38 2.45
C GLY A 92 -10.13 -6.32 3.62
N GLY A 93 -10.90 -5.23 3.67
CA GLY A 93 -11.88 -4.92 4.69
C GLY A 93 -12.60 -3.61 4.36
N PRO A 94 -13.61 -3.22 5.15
CA PRO A 94 -14.25 -1.92 4.99
C PRO A 94 -13.26 -0.78 5.27
N ARG A 95 -13.63 0.45 4.90
CA ARG A 95 -12.80 1.64 5.18
C ARG A 95 -12.46 1.69 6.67
N GLY A 96 -11.21 2.01 6.98
CA GLY A 96 -10.69 1.98 8.35
C GLY A 96 -10.27 0.60 8.86
N PHE A 97 -10.27 -0.46 8.04
CA PHE A 97 -9.67 -1.74 8.45
C PHE A 97 -8.15 -1.64 8.64
N LEU A 98 -7.48 -0.83 7.81
CA LEU A 98 -6.09 -0.48 7.97
C LEU A 98 -6.01 0.83 8.75
N ARG A 99 -5.52 0.77 9.99
CA ARG A 99 -5.50 1.90 10.92
C ARG A 99 -4.09 2.40 11.16
N VAL A 100 -3.94 3.71 11.22
CA VAL A 100 -2.71 4.35 11.72
C VAL A 100 -2.84 4.46 13.24
N LEU A 101 -1.91 3.86 13.98
CA LEU A 101 -1.90 3.86 15.45
C LEU A 101 -1.06 5.01 16.01
N ASP A 102 0.00 5.39 15.30
CA ASP A 102 0.82 6.55 15.60
C ASP A 102 1.59 6.98 14.33
N HIS A 103 2.54 7.91 14.46
CA HIS A 103 3.33 8.46 13.36
C HIS A 103 4.29 7.45 12.68
N LYS A 104 4.35 6.20 13.14
CA LYS A 104 5.22 5.13 12.65
C LYS A 104 4.54 3.78 12.57
N THR A 105 3.38 3.58 13.16
CA THR A 105 2.74 2.26 13.24
C THR A 105 1.39 2.23 12.53
N ILE A 106 1.24 1.24 11.66
CA ILE A 106 -0.02 0.84 11.03
C ILE A 106 -0.43 -0.51 11.64
N GLY A 107 -1.72 -0.73 11.84
CA GLY A 107 -2.24 -2.01 12.31
C GLY A 107 -3.56 -2.38 11.66
N PHE A 108 -3.85 -3.68 11.61
CA PHE A 108 -5.15 -4.19 11.22
C PHE A 108 -5.44 -5.52 11.92
N ALA A 109 -6.72 -5.83 12.10
CA ALA A 109 -7.16 -7.14 12.56
C ALA A 109 -7.00 -8.16 11.42
N ASP A 110 -6.33 -9.27 11.69
CA ASP A 110 -6.23 -10.40 10.78
C ASP A 110 -7.43 -11.33 11.01
N PHE A 111 -8.21 -11.54 9.97
CA PHE A 111 -9.45 -12.32 10.05
C PHE A 111 -9.18 -13.80 9.79
N ALA A 112 -10.03 -14.65 10.37
CA ALA A 112 -9.98 -16.09 10.14
C ALA A 112 -10.08 -16.40 8.63
N GLY A 113 -9.04 -17.06 8.12
CA GLY A 113 -8.90 -17.35 6.69
C GLY A 113 -8.74 -18.84 6.37
N ASN A 114 -8.04 -19.12 5.26
CA ASN A 114 -7.75 -20.47 4.77
C ASN A 114 -6.64 -21.20 5.57
N ARG A 115 -6.10 -20.58 6.62
CA ARG A 115 -5.09 -21.15 7.54
C ARG A 115 -3.79 -21.59 6.87
N GLN A 116 -3.37 -20.94 5.80
CA GLN A 116 -2.04 -21.20 5.23
C GLN A 116 -0.89 -20.69 6.11
N PHE A 117 -1.14 -19.66 6.93
CA PHE A 117 -0.19 -19.05 7.86
C PHE A 117 1.17 -18.61 7.26
N ILE A 118 1.29 -18.47 5.94
CA ILE A 118 2.54 -18.11 5.25
C ILE A 118 3.06 -16.76 5.72
N THR A 119 2.20 -15.73 5.80
CA THR A 119 2.58 -14.42 6.33
C THR A 119 3.12 -14.53 7.76
N GLN A 120 2.45 -15.27 8.63
CA GLN A 120 2.85 -15.42 10.04
C GLN A 120 4.19 -16.15 10.16
N GLY A 121 4.39 -17.25 9.44
CA GLY A 121 5.66 -17.96 9.39
C GLY A 121 6.79 -17.10 8.83
N ASN A 122 6.57 -16.41 7.72
CA ASN A 122 7.56 -15.50 7.13
C ASN A 122 7.99 -14.42 8.13
N LEU A 123 7.04 -13.78 8.81
CA LEU A 123 7.33 -12.70 9.77
C LEU A 123 8.00 -13.17 11.06
N ALA A 124 7.86 -14.46 11.42
CA ALA A 124 8.60 -15.03 12.54
C ALA A 124 10.10 -15.15 12.23
N ASP A 125 10.45 -15.46 10.98
CA ASP A 125 11.85 -15.61 10.54
C ASP A 125 12.47 -14.32 10.00
N ASN A 126 11.64 -13.44 9.41
CA ASN A 126 12.05 -12.22 8.73
C ASN A 126 10.96 -11.15 8.87
N SER A 127 11.19 -10.17 9.74
CA SER A 127 10.21 -9.11 10.02
C SER A 127 9.95 -8.19 8.82
N LYS A 128 10.79 -8.22 7.77
CA LYS A 128 10.68 -7.28 6.65
C LYS A 128 9.39 -7.48 5.87
N ALA A 129 8.66 -6.39 5.69
CA ALA A 129 7.40 -6.37 4.98
C ALA A 129 7.26 -5.14 4.10
N HIS A 130 6.37 -5.25 3.11
CA HIS A 130 6.02 -4.17 2.22
C HIS A 130 4.50 -4.07 2.06
N LEU A 131 3.95 -2.90 2.29
CA LEU A 131 2.56 -2.59 1.99
C LEU A 131 2.50 -1.81 0.67
N PHE A 132 1.72 -2.33 -0.26
CA PHE A 132 1.40 -1.67 -1.51
C PHE A 132 -0.08 -1.31 -1.53
N LEU A 133 -0.36 -0.01 -1.56
CA LEU A 133 -1.70 0.58 -1.53
C LEU A 133 -1.94 1.27 -2.87
N ILE A 134 -3.14 1.11 -3.42
CA ILE A 134 -3.52 1.71 -4.70
C ILE A 134 -4.96 2.20 -4.67
N ASP A 135 -5.12 3.48 -4.95
CA ASP A 135 -6.40 4.12 -5.20
C ASP A 135 -6.58 4.26 -6.72
N TYR A 136 -7.44 3.42 -7.28
CA TYR A 136 -7.72 3.45 -8.71
C TYR A 136 -8.57 4.65 -9.13
N ALA A 137 -9.41 5.20 -8.25
CA ALA A 137 -10.28 6.32 -8.58
C ALA A 137 -9.47 7.60 -8.78
N HIS A 138 -8.51 7.84 -7.87
CA HIS A 138 -7.60 8.99 -7.92
C HIS A 138 -6.27 8.70 -8.62
N ARG A 139 -6.06 7.46 -9.06
CA ARG A 139 -4.82 6.98 -9.71
C ARG A 139 -3.58 7.24 -8.85
N GLN A 140 -3.69 7.00 -7.56
CA GLN A 140 -2.62 7.16 -6.60
C GLN A 140 -2.12 5.81 -6.13
N ARG A 141 -0.83 5.70 -5.86
CA ARG A 141 -0.24 4.52 -5.22
C ARG A 141 0.79 4.94 -4.19
N VAL A 142 0.83 4.21 -3.09
CA VAL A 142 1.83 4.37 -2.05
C VAL A 142 2.50 3.04 -1.77
N LYS A 143 3.82 3.08 -1.73
CA LYS A 143 4.69 1.97 -1.35
C LYS A 143 5.23 2.26 0.05
N ILE A 144 5.03 1.35 0.98
CA ILE A 144 5.46 1.50 2.37
C ILE A 144 6.35 0.33 2.73
N TRP A 145 7.60 0.61 3.07
CA TRP A 145 8.55 -0.37 3.56
C TRP A 145 8.63 -0.29 5.08
N GLY A 146 8.85 -1.44 5.70
CA GLY A 146 8.93 -1.51 7.14
C GLY A 146 9.10 -2.93 7.64
N GLU A 147 8.77 -3.09 8.92
CA GLU A 147 8.79 -4.37 9.60
C GLU A 147 7.39 -4.68 10.13
N ALA A 148 6.95 -5.93 10.00
CA ALA A 148 5.68 -6.39 10.49
C ALA A 148 5.84 -7.54 11.48
N ARG A 149 4.86 -7.70 12.35
CA ARG A 149 4.75 -8.83 13.26
C ARG A 149 3.28 -9.15 13.54
N MET A 150 3.02 -10.43 13.80
CA MET A 150 1.73 -10.89 14.31
C MET A 150 1.66 -10.69 15.83
N VAL A 151 0.47 -10.41 16.34
CA VAL A 151 0.17 -10.27 17.76
C VAL A 151 -0.99 -11.18 18.11
N GLU A 152 -0.67 -12.25 18.81
CA GLU A 152 -1.62 -13.25 19.29
C GLU A 152 -2.03 -12.95 20.74
N GLY A 153 -3.24 -13.34 21.13
CA GLY A 153 -3.71 -13.27 22.53
C GLY A 153 -4.04 -11.87 23.07
N ASP A 154 -3.85 -10.79 22.31
CA ASP A 154 -4.20 -9.43 22.72
C ASP A 154 -5.60 -9.03 22.22
N ALA A 155 -6.63 -9.45 22.97
CA ALA A 155 -8.02 -9.15 22.64
C ALA A 155 -8.33 -7.64 22.63
N SER A 156 -7.61 -6.84 23.42
CA SER A 156 -7.80 -5.39 23.48
C SER A 156 -7.27 -4.71 22.22
N LEU A 157 -6.08 -5.11 21.74
CA LEU A 157 -5.55 -4.64 20.47
C LEU A 157 -6.43 -5.04 19.30
N VAL A 158 -6.85 -6.30 19.25
CA VAL A 158 -7.75 -6.80 18.20
C VAL A 158 -9.05 -5.99 18.17
N ALA A 159 -9.69 -5.77 19.33
CA ALA A 159 -10.91 -4.98 19.42
C ALA A 159 -10.73 -3.54 18.93
N ARG A 160 -9.60 -2.90 19.24
CA ARG A 160 -9.27 -1.55 18.73
C ARG A 160 -9.07 -1.51 17.21
N LEU A 161 -8.59 -2.60 16.63
CA LEU A 161 -8.30 -2.70 15.21
C LEU A 161 -9.49 -3.16 14.36
N MET A 162 -10.47 -3.83 14.97
CA MET A 162 -11.69 -4.26 14.29
C MET A 162 -12.45 -3.06 13.71
N PRO A 163 -12.91 -3.13 12.44
CA PRO A 163 -13.82 -2.13 11.90
C PRO A 163 -15.21 -2.24 12.53
N ASP A 164 -15.86 -1.10 12.73
CA ASP A 164 -17.21 -1.05 13.32
C ASP A 164 -18.23 -1.77 12.41
N GLY A 165 -19.03 -2.64 13.01
CA GLY A 165 -20.09 -3.37 12.30
C GLY A 165 -19.60 -4.40 11.28
N TYR A 166 -18.31 -4.74 11.26
CA TYR A 166 -17.79 -5.74 10.33
C TYR A 166 -17.89 -7.16 10.91
N GLU A 167 -18.63 -8.03 10.21
CA GLU A 167 -18.98 -9.38 10.70
C GLU A 167 -17.84 -10.42 10.60
N ALA A 168 -16.65 -10.02 10.14
CA ALA A 168 -15.53 -10.95 10.09
C ALA A 168 -15.07 -11.35 11.49
N ARG A 169 -14.73 -12.63 11.66
CA ARG A 169 -14.15 -13.14 12.91
C ARG A 169 -12.66 -12.77 12.97
N PRO A 170 -12.22 -11.90 13.90
CA PRO A 170 -10.80 -11.67 14.08
C PRO A 170 -10.13 -12.90 14.70
N GLU A 171 -8.89 -13.14 14.32
CA GLU A 171 -8.04 -14.20 14.86
C GLU A 171 -6.86 -13.61 15.65
N GLN A 172 -6.24 -12.55 15.13
CA GLN A 172 -5.06 -11.91 15.70
C GLN A 172 -4.92 -10.49 15.13
N ALA A 173 -3.86 -9.77 15.50
CA ALA A 173 -3.55 -8.47 14.92
C ALA A 173 -2.22 -8.51 14.16
N LEU A 174 -2.10 -7.75 13.07
CA LEU A 174 -0.83 -7.43 12.46
C LEU A 174 -0.46 -5.98 12.80
N LEU A 175 0.78 -5.78 13.26
CA LEU A 175 1.37 -4.46 13.43
C LEU A 175 2.52 -4.28 12.44
N PHE A 176 2.55 -3.12 11.79
CA PHE A 176 3.54 -2.73 10.79
C PHE A 176 4.20 -1.42 11.21
N THR A 177 5.52 -1.45 11.42
CA THR A 177 6.34 -0.28 11.74
C THR A 177 6.98 0.26 10.46
N VAL A 178 6.67 1.52 10.13
CA VAL A 178 7.10 2.19 8.90
C VAL A 178 8.58 2.61 8.99
N ALA A 179 9.38 2.09 8.06
CA ALA A 179 10.76 2.53 7.84
C ALA A 179 10.80 3.75 6.91
N ALA A 180 10.23 3.61 5.70
CA ALA A 180 10.01 4.73 4.79
C ALA A 180 8.85 4.45 3.84
N TRP A 181 8.35 5.50 3.18
CA TRP A 181 7.34 5.39 2.16
C TRP A 181 7.56 6.38 1.02
N ASP A 182 7.04 6.02 -0.14
CA ASP A 182 7.13 6.79 -1.38
C ASP A 182 5.78 6.73 -2.10
N ALA A 183 5.20 7.90 -2.35
CA ALA A 183 4.05 8.06 -3.22
C ALA A 183 4.55 8.31 -4.65
N ASN A 184 4.09 7.53 -5.63
CA ASN A 184 4.65 7.59 -6.98
C ASN A 184 3.61 7.75 -8.10
N CYS A 185 4.14 8.19 -9.24
CA CYS A 185 3.58 8.46 -10.56
C CYS A 185 2.27 7.72 -10.89
N GLN A 186 1.25 8.54 -11.22
CA GLN A 186 -0.11 8.17 -11.62
C GLN A 186 -0.18 7.52 -13.01
N GLN A 187 0.92 7.56 -13.78
CA GLN A 187 0.96 7.05 -15.14
C GLN A 187 0.59 5.56 -15.18
N HIS A 188 -0.22 5.22 -16.18
CA HIS A 188 -0.68 3.85 -16.47
C HIS A 188 -1.53 3.18 -15.36
N ILE A 189 -1.94 3.91 -14.32
CA ILE A 189 -2.96 3.41 -13.40
C ILE A 189 -4.33 3.60 -14.08
N PRO A 190 -5.05 2.51 -14.42
CA PRO A 190 -6.38 2.64 -15.00
C PRO A 190 -7.31 3.27 -13.97
N GLN A 191 -8.19 4.16 -14.44
CA GLN A 191 -9.23 4.69 -13.57
C GLN A 191 -10.30 3.62 -13.39
N ARG A 192 -10.58 3.28 -12.12
CA ARG A 192 -11.65 2.34 -11.75
C ARG A 192 -12.47 2.96 -10.63
N PHE A 193 -13.75 2.64 -10.62
CA PHE A 193 -14.70 3.08 -9.61
C PHE A 193 -15.36 1.86 -9.00
N GLU A 194 -15.70 1.95 -7.73
CA GLU A 194 -16.46 0.92 -7.06
C GLU A 194 -17.89 0.89 -7.61
N ALA A 195 -18.43 -0.32 -7.79
CA ALA A 195 -19.75 -0.50 -8.38
C ALA A 195 -20.84 0.24 -7.59
N ALA A 196 -20.69 0.32 -6.27
CA ALA A 196 -21.62 1.04 -5.38
C ALA A 196 -21.64 2.55 -5.67
N ASP A 197 -20.48 3.17 -5.88
CA ASP A 197 -20.37 4.61 -6.17
C ASP A 197 -20.97 4.93 -7.56
N VAL A 198 -20.72 4.06 -8.54
CA VAL A 198 -21.33 4.16 -9.87
C VAL A 198 -22.84 4.04 -9.78
N ALA A 199 -23.36 3.04 -9.06
CA ALA A 199 -24.79 2.83 -8.89
C ALA A 199 -25.48 4.02 -8.21
N ALA A 200 -24.88 4.57 -7.14
CA ALA A 200 -25.41 5.73 -6.44
C ALA A 200 -25.50 6.96 -7.36
N THR A 201 -24.47 7.17 -8.20
CA THR A 201 -24.45 8.26 -9.18
C THR A 201 -25.54 8.09 -10.24
N LEU A 202 -25.76 6.86 -10.73
CA LEU A 202 -26.82 6.55 -11.69
C LEU A 202 -28.21 6.80 -11.08
N ILE A 203 -28.47 6.33 -9.86
CA ILE A 203 -29.74 6.57 -9.16
C ILE A 203 -30.02 8.08 -9.00
N ALA A 204 -29.01 8.86 -8.62
CA ALA A 204 -29.14 10.31 -8.49
C ALA A 204 -29.46 10.98 -9.82
N ARG A 205 -28.83 10.50 -10.91
CA ARG A 205 -29.09 10.96 -12.27
C ARG A 205 -30.51 10.62 -12.71
N ASP A 206 -30.97 9.40 -12.49
CA ASP A 206 -32.30 8.94 -12.91
C ASP A 206 -33.41 9.75 -12.23
N ARG A 207 -33.29 10.02 -10.93
CA ARG A 207 -34.19 10.94 -10.22
C ARG A 207 -34.23 12.34 -10.83
N ARG A 208 -33.08 12.84 -11.28
CA ARG A 208 -33.02 14.15 -11.93
C ARG A 208 -33.69 14.13 -13.30
N ILE A 209 -33.56 13.03 -14.05
CA ILE A 209 -34.25 12.84 -15.33
C ILE A 209 -35.75 12.84 -15.12
N GLU A 210 -36.27 12.04 -14.19
CA GLU A 210 -37.70 11.98 -13.86
C GLU A 210 -38.27 13.36 -13.50
N ALA A 211 -37.54 14.13 -12.66
CA ALA A 211 -37.96 15.47 -12.27
C ALA A 211 -37.98 16.46 -13.45
N LEU A 212 -37.00 16.36 -14.36
CA LEU A 212 -36.95 17.20 -15.56
C LEU A 212 -38.02 16.82 -16.59
N GLU A 213 -38.31 15.53 -16.75
CA GLU A 213 -39.36 15.05 -17.64
C GLU A 213 -40.75 15.50 -17.16
N ALA A 214 -41.01 15.42 -15.85
CA ALA A 214 -42.24 15.92 -15.26
C ALA A 214 -42.40 17.44 -15.45
N GLU A 215 -41.32 18.20 -15.33
CA GLU A 215 -41.32 19.65 -15.54
C GLU A 215 -41.55 20.02 -17.02
N ILE A 216 -40.91 19.30 -17.94
CA ILE A 216 -41.13 19.48 -19.39
C ILE A 216 -42.60 19.23 -19.73
N GLU A 217 -43.19 18.16 -19.19
CA GLU A 217 -44.59 17.83 -19.43
C GLU A 217 -45.52 18.93 -18.89
N ARG A 218 -45.25 19.42 -17.66
CA ARG A 218 -45.99 20.54 -17.07
C ARG A 218 -45.90 21.81 -17.94
N LEU A 219 -44.71 22.14 -18.43
CA LEU A 219 -44.50 23.32 -19.27
C LEU A 219 -45.18 23.18 -20.64
N ARG A 220 -45.17 21.99 -21.24
CA ARG A 220 -45.89 21.70 -22.49
C ARG A 220 -47.40 21.86 -22.33
N GLN A 221 -47.97 21.34 -21.25
CA GLN A 221 -49.39 21.50 -20.93
C GLN A 221 -49.77 22.96 -20.69
N ALA A 222 -48.90 23.73 -20.02
CA ALA A 222 -49.13 25.16 -19.81
C ALA A 222 -49.04 25.98 -21.11
N LEU A 223 -48.19 25.58 -22.06
CA LEU A 223 -48.06 26.23 -23.36
C LEU A 223 -49.28 25.94 -24.25
N SER A 224 -49.71 24.68 -24.35
CA SER A 224 -50.90 24.32 -25.13
C SER A 224 -52.18 24.96 -24.59
N ALA A 225 -52.30 25.09 -23.27
CA ALA A 225 -53.41 25.80 -22.63
C ALA A 225 -53.41 27.32 -22.87
N LYS A 226 -52.26 27.93 -23.23
CA LYS A 226 -52.18 29.35 -23.62
C LYS A 226 -52.48 29.58 -25.11
N GLU A 227 -52.31 28.56 -25.93
CA GLU A 227 -52.55 28.60 -27.38
C GLU A 227 -54.00 28.25 -27.76
N SER A 228 -54.79 27.74 -26.80
CA SER A 228 -56.23 27.44 -26.93
C SER A 228 -57.11 28.57 -26.40
#